data_AF-A0A432JXW4-F1
#
_entry.id   AF-A0A432JXW4-F1
#
_cell.length_a   1.000
_cell.length_b   1.000
_cell.length_c   1.000
_cell.angle_alpha   90.00
_cell.angle_beta   90.00
_cell.angle_gamma   90.00
#
_symmetry.space_group_name_H-M   'P 1'
#
loop_
_entity.id
_entity.type
_entity.pdbx_description
1 polymer ?
#
loop_
_entity_poly.entity_id
_entity_poly.type
_entity_poly.pdbx_seq_one_letter_code
_entity_poly.pdbx_strand_id
1 'polypeptide(L)'
;RSYDALDEDGSLFILETYWDRQKYEASTYSLHATSLYFTNIANGNSQMYHSQDMLDLIEQANMKVVNDYDNIGVSHTLFEVKKK
;
A
#
# COMPACT_ATOMS: atom_id res chain seq x y z
N ARG A 1 10.16 10.90 -8.07
CA ARG A 1 9.59 10.64 -9.42
C ARG A 1 8.09 10.82 -9.44
N SER A 2 7.28 10.05 -8.70
CA SER A 2 5.82 10.26 -8.69
C SER A 2 5.44 11.64 -8.17
N TYR A 3 6.06 12.09 -7.07
CA TYR A 3 5.92 13.46 -6.58
C TYR A 3 6.24 14.50 -7.65
N ASP A 4 7.40 14.41 -8.29
CA ASP A 4 7.85 15.39 -9.29
C ASP A 4 7.00 15.39 -10.58
N ALA A 5 6.30 14.29 -10.87
CA ALA A 5 5.47 14.13 -12.06
C ALA A 5 4.04 14.66 -11.90
N LEU A 6 3.57 14.91 -10.67
CA LEU A 6 2.24 15.46 -10.40
C LEU A 6 2.26 16.99 -10.49
N ASP A 7 1.18 17.58 -10.96
CA ASP A 7 0.87 19.00 -10.70
C ASP A 7 0.24 19.19 -9.30
N GLU A 8 -0.16 20.41 -8.95
CA GLU A 8 -0.71 20.74 -7.63
C GLU A 8 -2.09 20.11 -7.38
N ASP A 9 -2.86 19.84 -8.44
CA ASP A 9 -4.21 19.28 -8.33
C ASP A 9 -4.24 17.75 -8.47
N GLY A 10 -3.15 17.17 -8.99
CA GLY A 10 -3.01 15.75 -9.30
C GLY A 10 -3.07 14.82 -8.09
N SER A 11 -3.54 13.60 -8.34
CA SER A 11 -3.63 12.52 -7.37
C SER A 11 -2.77 11.32 -7.80
N LEU A 12 -2.06 10.73 -6.84
CA LEU A 12 -1.47 9.40 -6.94
C LEU A 12 -2.41 8.40 -6.26
N PHE A 13 -2.73 7.31 -6.95
CA PHE A 13 -3.55 6.23 -6.41
C PHE A 13 -2.67 5.00 -6.14
N ILE A 14 -2.68 4.52 -4.90
CA ILE A 14 -1.93 3.33 -4.47
C ILE A 14 -2.94 2.27 -4.06
N LEU A 15 -3.08 1.23 -4.89
CA LEU A 15 -3.92 0.06 -4.62
C LEU A 15 -3.02 -1.09 -4.15
N GLU A 16 -3.22 -1.58 -2.93
CA GLU A 16 -2.34 -2.59 -2.33
C GLU A 16 -3.11 -3.51 -1.38
N THR A 17 -2.58 -4.72 -1.16
CA THR A 17 -3.11 -5.70 -0.21
C THR A 17 -2.41 -5.61 1.15
N TYR A 18 -2.77 -4.62 1.97
CA TYR A 18 -2.19 -4.47 3.31
C TYR A 18 -2.69 -5.54 4.27
N TRP A 19 -1.80 -6.29 4.90
CA TRP A 19 -2.19 -7.47 5.69
C TRP A 19 -2.98 -7.12 6.96
N ASP A 20 -2.87 -5.89 7.48
CA ASP A 20 -3.62 -5.37 8.63
C ASP A 20 -5.02 -4.83 8.29
N ARG A 21 -5.31 -4.61 7.00
CA ARG A 21 -6.58 -4.03 6.52
C ARG A 21 -7.48 -5.05 5.84
N GLN A 22 -7.51 -6.25 6.38
CA GLN A 22 -8.24 -7.37 5.80
C GLN A 22 -9.57 -7.63 6.49
N LYS A 23 -10.63 -7.85 5.70
CA LYS A 23 -11.96 -8.22 6.19
C LYS A 23 -11.97 -9.55 6.96
N TYR A 24 -11.10 -10.47 6.57
CA TYR A 24 -11.05 -11.83 7.11
C TYR A 24 -9.64 -12.15 7.57
N GLU A 25 -9.51 -12.77 8.74
CA GLU A 25 -8.22 -13.20 9.30
C GLU A 25 -7.46 -14.18 8.37
N ALA A 26 -8.20 -15.04 7.66
CA ALA A 26 -7.62 -15.94 6.67
C ALA A 26 -6.90 -15.18 5.53
N SER A 27 -7.37 -13.99 5.16
CA SER A 27 -6.70 -13.13 4.18
C SER A 27 -5.40 -12.57 4.74
N THR A 28 -5.39 -12.07 5.99
CA THR A 28 -4.16 -11.65 6.68
C THR A 28 -3.12 -12.75 6.72
N TYR A 29 -3.53 -13.97 7.12
CA TYR A 29 -2.65 -15.13 7.14
C TYR A 29 -2.07 -15.45 5.75
N SER A 30 -2.92 -15.43 4.72
CA SER A 30 -2.51 -15.70 3.34
C SER A 30 -1.50 -14.67 2.82
N LEU A 31 -1.67 -13.40 3.17
CA LEU A 31 -0.74 -12.33 2.78
C LEU A 31 0.62 -12.46 3.47
N HIS A 32 0.65 -12.80 4.76
CA HIS A 32 1.91 -13.12 5.46
C HIS A 32 2.65 -14.29 4.81
N ALA A 33 1.94 -15.38 4.48
CA ALA A 33 2.55 -16.52 3.80
C ALA A 33 3.05 -16.15 2.40
N THR A 34 2.34 -15.27 1.69
CA THR A 34 2.75 -14.76 0.38
C THR A 34 4.07 -13.98 0.45
N SER A 35 4.33 -13.24 1.54
CA SER A 35 5.60 -12.51 1.70
C SER A 35 6.83 -13.43 1.59
N LEU A 36 6.74 -14.69 2.03
CA LEU A 36 7.85 -15.65 1.94
C LEU A 36 8.27 -15.96 0.50
N TYR A 37 7.35 -15.87 -0.47
CA TYR A 37 7.66 -15.99 -1.89
C TYR A 37 8.64 -14.89 -2.32
N PHE A 38 8.40 -13.65 -1.89
CA PHE A 38 9.25 -12.51 -2.26
C PHE A 38 10.64 -12.61 -1.63
N THR A 39 10.70 -13.06 -0.37
CA THR A 39 11.97 -13.30 0.33
C THR A 39 12.81 -14.37 -0.34
N ASN A 40 12.21 -15.49 -0.73
CA ASN A 40 12.99 -16.69 -1.08
C ASN A 40 13.11 -16.94 -2.59
N ILE A 41 12.21 -16.39 -3.40
CA ILE A 41 12.13 -16.71 -4.84
C ILE A 41 12.25 -15.46 -5.71
N ALA A 42 11.56 -14.36 -5.37
CA ALA A 42 11.49 -13.22 -6.27
C ALA A 42 12.71 -12.28 -6.18
N ASN A 43 12.82 -11.47 -5.13
CA ASN A 43 13.79 -10.36 -5.07
C ASN A 43 14.53 -10.22 -3.73
N GLY A 44 14.16 -10.98 -2.71
CA GLY A 44 14.84 -11.01 -1.42
C GLY A 44 14.57 -9.80 -0.51
N ASN A 45 13.71 -8.85 -0.90
CA ASN A 45 13.47 -7.63 -0.13
C ASN A 45 12.02 -7.11 -0.12
N SER A 46 11.14 -7.64 -0.97
CA SER A 46 9.71 -7.31 -0.95
C SER A 46 8.92 -8.15 0.03
N GLN A 47 7.74 -7.65 0.38
CA GLN A 47 6.74 -8.32 1.21
C GLN A 47 5.37 -7.69 0.95
N MET A 48 4.31 -8.36 1.41
CA MET A 48 3.03 -7.68 1.64
C MET A 48 3.18 -6.76 2.86
N TYR A 49 2.85 -5.48 2.71
CA TYR A 49 3.16 -4.44 3.69
C TYR A 49 2.08 -4.29 4.77
N HIS A 50 2.48 -3.80 5.95
CA HIS A 50 1.53 -3.21 6.89
C HIS A 50 1.15 -1.82 6.36
N SER A 51 -0.10 -1.41 6.50
CA SER A 51 -0.57 -0.14 5.95
C SER A 51 0.21 1.06 6.50
N GLN A 52 0.56 1.03 7.79
CA GLN A 52 1.37 2.07 8.43
C GLN A 52 2.74 2.28 7.75
N ASP A 53 3.40 1.22 7.27
CA ASP A 53 4.68 1.36 6.58
C ASP A 53 4.52 2.21 5.31
N MET A 54 3.43 2.01 4.58
CA MET A 54 3.13 2.82 3.40
C MET A 54 2.78 4.26 3.78
N LEU A 55 1.99 4.46 4.84
CA LEU A 55 1.64 5.80 5.31
C LEU A 55 2.89 6.61 5.70
N ASP A 56 3.84 5.97 6.37
CA ASP A 56 5.11 6.59 6.77
C ASP A 56 5.97 6.93 5.55
N LEU A 57 5.97 6.09 4.51
CA LEU A 57 6.69 6.35 3.26
C LEU A 57 6.04 7.48 2.45
N ILE A 58 4.71 7.55 2.42
CA ILE A 58 3.95 8.65 1.78
C ILE A 58 4.29 9.98 2.45
N GLU A 59 4.30 10.00 3.79
CA GLU A 59 4.68 11.17 4.58
C GLU A 59 6.11 11.62 4.26
N GLN A 60 7.07 10.68 4.26
CA GLN A 60 8.48 10.94 3.92
C GLN A 60 8.66 11.45 2.48
N ALA A 61 7.77 11.09 1.57
CA ALA A 61 7.75 11.56 0.19
C ALA A 61 7.15 12.98 0.04
N ASN A 62 6.87 13.69 1.13
CA ASN A 62 6.19 14.99 1.16
C ASN A 62 4.79 14.97 0.53
N MET A 63 4.07 13.85 0.72
CA MET A 63 2.71 13.64 0.24
C MET A 63 1.78 13.31 1.41
N LYS A 64 0.46 13.33 1.16
CA LYS A 64 -0.57 13.02 2.17
C LYS A 64 -1.66 12.16 1.56
N VAL A 65 -2.13 11.17 2.31
CA VAL A 65 -3.37 10.46 1.98
C VAL A 65 -4.55 11.40 2.23
N VAL A 66 -5.39 11.59 1.23
CA VAL A 66 -6.61 12.42 1.33
C VAL A 66 -7.88 11.59 1.43
N ASN A 67 -7.86 10.35 0.91
CA ASN A 67 -8.92 9.37 1.06
C ASN A 67 -8.34 7.96 1.11
N ASP A 68 -8.97 7.08 1.89
CA ASP A 68 -8.71 5.64 1.88
C ASP A 68 -10.00 4.84 1.68
N TYR A 69 -9.91 3.78 0.89
CA TYR A 69 -11.04 2.93 0.55
C TYR A 69 -10.66 1.47 0.77
N ASP A 70 -11.15 0.89 1.85
CA ASP A 70 -10.93 -0.52 2.16
C ASP A 70 -11.87 -1.45 1.39
N ASN A 71 -11.47 -2.72 1.31
CA ASN A 71 -12.28 -3.81 0.77
C ASN A 71 -12.67 -3.61 -0.71
N ILE A 72 -11.78 -3.00 -1.49
CA ILE A 72 -11.94 -2.97 -2.95
C ILE A 72 -11.64 -4.37 -3.49
N GLY A 73 -12.63 -4.99 -4.13
CA GLY A 73 -12.52 -6.35 -4.63
C GLY A 73 -12.13 -7.33 -3.53
N VAL A 74 -11.05 -8.09 -3.76
CA VAL A 74 -10.52 -9.05 -2.78
C VAL A 74 -9.28 -8.45 -2.13
N SER A 75 -9.33 -8.18 -0.83
CA SER A 75 -8.14 -7.84 -0.02
C SER A 75 -7.42 -6.52 -0.32
N HIS A 76 -7.92 -5.66 -1.22
CA HIS A 76 -7.24 -4.40 -1.54
C HIS A 76 -7.79 -3.21 -0.75
N THR A 77 -6.87 -2.31 -0.40
CA THR A 77 -7.15 -0.95 0.03
C THR A 77 -6.59 0.01 -1.02
N LEU A 78 -7.35 1.05 -1.35
CA LEU A 78 -6.92 2.13 -2.23
C LEU A 78 -6.65 3.38 -1.41
N PHE A 79 -5.44 3.91 -1.48
CA PHE A 79 -5.12 5.25 -0.99
C PHE A 79 -5.12 6.23 -2.15
N GLU A 80 -5.89 7.32 -2.01
CA GLU A 80 -5.72 8.52 -2.81
C GLU A 80 -4.74 9.45 -2.10
N VAL A 81 -3.68 9.81 -2.79
CA VAL A 81 -2.55 10.57 -2.25
C VAL A 81 -2.37 11.85 -3.05
N LYS A 82 -2.20 12.98 -2.37
CA LYS A 82 -1.88 14.28 -2.99
C LYS A 82 -0.55 14.83 -2.48
N LYS A 83 0.02 15.78 -3.22
CA LYS A 83 1.11 16.62 -2.70
C LYS A 83 0.65 17.35 -1.44
N LYS A 84 1.60 17.55 -0.52
CA LYS A 84 1.32 18.29 0.71
C LYS A 84 1.12 19.77 0.46
#